data_AF-A0A5N8XVZ8-F1
#
_entry.id   AF-A0A5N8XVZ8-F1
#
_cell.length_a   1.000
_cell.length_b   1.000
_cell.length_c   1.000
_cell.angle_alpha   90.00
_cell.angle_beta   90.00
_cell.angle_gamma   90.00
#
_symmetry.space_group_name_H-M   'P 1'
#
loop_
_entity.id
_entity.type
_entity.pdbx_description
1 polymer ?
#
loop_
_entity_poly.entity_id
_entity_poly.type
_entity_poly.pdbx_seq_one_letter_code
_entity_poly.pdbx_strand_id
1 'polypeptide(L)'
;MHVSPDGVSRLLRCGQGDRCRECGNRIEWYHRGAERPVRLHPHELPAARVPTVCRWHVSSGVAYPGGDGSSWCRLPHAVVCPARDTP
;
A
#
# COMPACT_ATOMS: atom_id res chain seq x y z
N MET A 1 32.12 -7.13 -3.75
CA MET A 1 31.31 -8.03 -2.89
C MET A 1 30.90 -7.19 -1.70
N HIS A 2 29.66 -6.73 -1.53
CA HIS A 2 28.42 -7.49 -1.35
C HIS A 2 27.24 -6.78 -2.05
N VAL A 3 26.56 -7.49 -2.95
CA VAL A 3 25.17 -7.19 -3.32
C VAL A 3 24.31 -8.17 -2.53
N SER A 4 23.59 -7.67 -1.54
CA SER A 4 22.66 -8.48 -0.74
C SER A 4 21.49 -8.92 -1.63
N PRO A 5 21.17 -10.23 -1.70
CA PRO A 5 20.16 -10.77 -2.60
C PRO A 5 18.86 -11.04 -1.84
N ASP A 6 18.01 -10.03 -1.64
CA ASP A 6 16.60 -10.29 -1.30
C ASP A 6 15.69 -9.14 -1.77
N GLY A 7 15.47 -9.12 -3.09
CA GLY A 7 14.10 -9.25 -3.59
C GLY A 7 13.15 -8.05 -3.57
N VAL A 8 13.60 -6.79 -3.55
CA VAL A 8 12.67 -5.67 -3.85
C VAL A 8 12.97 -5.09 -5.22
N SER A 9 12.18 -5.58 -6.18
CA SER A 9 12.09 -5.14 -7.56
C SER A 9 12.32 -3.64 -7.72
N ARG A 10 13.33 -3.35 -8.54
CA ARG A 10 13.69 -2.06 -9.15
C ARG A 10 12.62 -1.59 -10.14
N LEU A 11 11.35 -1.60 -9.73
CA LEU A 11 10.24 -0.98 -10.43
C LEU A 11 9.89 0.28 -9.64
N LEU A 12 10.40 1.38 -10.19
CA LEU A 12 10.06 2.77 -9.93
C LEU A 12 9.01 2.97 -8.82
N ARG A 13 9.46 3.51 -7.69
CA ARG A 13 8.60 4.07 -6.65
C ARG A 13 7.75 5.20 -7.23
N CYS A 14 6.64 4.86 -7.86
CA CYS A 14 5.60 5.80 -8.23
C CYS A 14 4.58 5.89 -7.08
N GLY A 15 5.10 5.90 -5.85
CA GLY A 15 4.38 6.22 -4.63
C GLY A 15 5.09 7.41 -3.99
N GLN A 16 4.42 8.57 -3.89
CA GLN A 16 4.97 9.65 -3.07
C GLN A 16 4.86 9.20 -1.61
N GLY A 17 6.01 8.89 -1.02
CA GLY A 17 6.12 8.54 0.40
C GLY A 17 5.80 9.76 1.25
N ASP A 18 4.77 9.66 2.06
CA ASP A 18 4.27 10.72 2.93
C ASP A 18 4.06 10.15 4.34
N ARG A 19 3.60 10.97 5.29
CA ARG A 19 3.29 10.52 6.66
C ARG A 19 1.88 10.89 7.04
N CYS A 20 1.19 9.96 7.68
CA CYS A 20 -0.12 10.27 8.23
C CYS A 20 0.02 11.33 9.32
N ARG A 21 -0.76 12.41 9.23
CA ARG A 21 -0.75 13.50 10.23
C ARG A 21 -1.31 13.08 11.59
N GLU A 22 -2.18 12.08 11.59
CA GLU A 22 -2.84 11.60 12.82
C GLU A 22 -1.91 10.68 13.61
N CYS A 23 -1.38 9.63 12.98
CA CYS A 23 -0.60 8.60 13.68
C CYS A 23 0.91 8.65 13.41
N GLY A 24 1.39 9.53 12.52
CA GLY A 24 2.82 9.65 12.16
C GLY A 24 3.38 8.50 11.30
N ASN A 25 2.62 7.43 11.05
CA ASN A 25 3.07 6.29 10.26
C ASN A 25 3.31 6.68 8.80
N ARG A 26 4.26 5.99 8.17
CA ARG A 26 4.56 6.16 6.74
C ARG A 26 3.37 5.69 5.90
N ILE A 27 3.04 6.47 4.88
CA ILE A 27 2.01 6.17 3.89
C ILE A 27 2.58 6.38 2.50
N GLU A 28 1.99 5.74 1.51
CA GLU A 28 2.31 5.98 0.11
C GLU A 28 1.05 6.41 -0.64
N TRP A 29 1.18 7.47 -1.43
CA TRP A 29 0.11 7.96 -2.29
C TRP A 29 0.20 7.31 -3.67
N TYR A 30 -0.90 6.72 -4.12
CA TYR A 30 -1.02 6.12 -5.44
C TYR A 30 -2.20 6.71 -6.21
N HIS A 31 -2.04 6.87 -7.51
CA HIS A 31 -3.11 7.34 -8.38
C HIS A 31 -4.13 6.22 -8.61
N ARG A 32 -5.42 6.55 -8.68
CA ARG A 32 -6.47 5.61 -9.01
C ARG A 32 -7.05 5.96 -10.38
N GLY A 33 -6.21 5.90 -11.42
CA GLY A 33 -6.61 6.33 -12.78
C GLY A 33 -7.18 7.75 -12.78
N ALA A 34 -8.46 7.89 -13.17
CA ALA A 34 -9.18 9.16 -13.20
C ALA A 34 -9.73 9.62 -11.83
N GLU A 35 -9.61 8.78 -10.80
CA GLU A 35 -10.16 9.04 -9.47
C GLU A 35 -9.10 9.63 -8.53
N ARG A 36 -9.59 10.12 -7.38
CA ARG A 36 -8.74 10.71 -6.34
C ARG A 36 -7.65 9.72 -5.90
N PRO A 37 -6.41 10.20 -5.67
CA PRO A 37 -5.34 9.33 -5.21
C PRO A 37 -5.69 8.72 -3.86
N VAL A 38 -5.25 7.48 -3.68
CA VAL A 38 -5.49 6.69 -2.46
C VAL A 38 -4.21 6.58 -1.67
N ARG A 39 -4.35 6.72 -0.34
CA ARG A 39 -3.27 6.48 0.63
C ARG A 39 -3.23 5.00 0.99
N LEU A 40 -2.17 4.31 0.61
CA LEU A 40 -1.94 2.91 0.97
C LEU A 40 -0.82 2.80 2.00
N HIS A 41 -0.87 1.74 2.79
CA HIS A 41 0.21 1.39 3.69
C HIS A 41 1.42 0.88 2.86
N PRO A 42 2.66 1.28 3.22
CA PRO A 42 3.85 0.89 2.46
C PRO A 42 4.19 -0.60 2.57
N HIS A 43 3.76 -1.26 3.65
CA HIS A 43 3.94 -2.70 3.78
C HIS A 43 2.87 -3.47 3.02
N GLU A 44 3.34 -4.45 2.26
CA GLU A 44 2.52 -5.48 1.65
C GLU A 44 2.15 -6.53 2.70
N LEU A 45 0.90 -6.95 2.66
CA LEU A 45 0.32 -7.92 3.58
C LEU A 45 -0.19 -9.13 2.80
N PRO A 46 -0.14 -10.34 3.41
CA PRO A 46 -0.64 -11.54 2.75
C PRO A 46 -2.13 -11.40 2.47
N ALA A 47 -2.53 -11.53 1.20
CA ALA A 47 -3.91 -11.38 0.78
C ALA A 47 -4.84 -12.35 1.55
N ALA A 48 -4.35 -13.53 1.92
CA ALA A 48 -5.08 -14.51 2.72
C ALA A 48 -5.56 -13.98 4.09
N ARG A 49 -4.86 -13.00 4.69
CA ARG A 49 -5.22 -12.42 6.00
C ARG A 49 -6.05 -11.14 5.91
N VAL A 50 -6.29 -10.64 4.70
CA VAL A 50 -6.94 -9.35 4.46
C VAL A 50 -8.28 -9.60 3.78
N PRO A 51 -9.38 -9.00 4.23
CA PRO A 51 -10.66 -9.14 3.54
C PRO A 51 -10.61 -8.49 2.16
N THR A 52 -11.25 -9.11 1.15
CA THR A 52 -11.16 -8.69 -0.27
C THR A 52 -11.50 -7.20 -0.48
N VAL A 53 -12.42 -6.65 0.30
CA VAL A 53 -12.83 -5.23 0.25
C VAL A 53 -11.72 -4.25 0.66
N CYS A 54 -10.73 -4.70 1.43
CA CYS A 54 -9.60 -3.89 1.87
C CYS A 54 -8.33 -4.15 1.06
N ARG A 55 -8.35 -5.07 0.10
CA ARG A 55 -7.19 -5.41 -0.72
C ARG A 55 -7.03 -4.37 -1.82
N TRP A 56 -5.80 -3.92 -2.00
CA TRP A 56 -5.38 -3.05 -3.10
C TRP A 56 -4.15 -3.62 -3.75
N HIS A 57 -4.07 -3.51 -5.07
CA HIS A 57 -2.89 -3.84 -5.84
C HIS A 57 -2.35 -2.57 -6.49
N VAL A 58 -1.03 -2.42 -6.58
CA VAL A 58 -0.40 -1.29 -7.26
C VAL A 58 0.38 -1.82 -8.44
N SER A 59 0.01 -1.36 -9.63
CA SER A 59 0.73 -1.66 -10.86
C SER A 59 1.12 -0.35 -11.53
N SER A 60 2.41 -0.18 -11.82
CA SER A 60 2.97 1.02 -12.48
C SER A 60 2.57 2.36 -11.83
N GLY A 61 2.41 2.40 -10.49
CA GLY A 61 1.99 3.61 -9.75
C GLY A 61 0.48 3.85 -9.68
N VAL A 62 -0.30 2.99 -10.31
CA VAL A 62 -1.77 3.03 -10.25
C VAL A 62 -2.26 1.97 -9.27
N ALA A 63 -3.06 2.41 -8.30
CA ALA A 63 -3.72 1.55 -7.34
C ALA A 63 -5.07 1.07 -7.88
N TYR A 64 -5.25 -0.25 -7.89
CA TYR A 64 -6.46 -0.94 -8.28
C TYR A 64 -7.12 -1.55 -7.04
N PRO A 65 -8.44 -1.36 -6.86
CA PRO A 65 -9.17 -2.02 -5.79
C PRO A 65 -9.30 -3.53 -6.09
N GLY A 66 -9.18 -4.36 -5.06
CA GLY A 66 -9.25 -5.81 -5.15
C GLY A 66 -7.88 -6.48 -5.09
N GLY A 67 -7.90 -7.81 -5.10
CA GLY A 67 -6.69 -8.63 -5.26
C GLY A 67 -6.65 -9.17 -6.68
N ASP A 68 -5.57 -8.92 -7.39
CA ASP A 68 -5.29 -9.45 -8.75
C ASP A 68 -5.01 -10.98 -8.72
N GLY A 69 -5.55 -11.72 -7.74
CA GLY A 69 -5.12 -13.09 -7.44
C GLY A 69 -3.71 -13.20 -6.83
N SER A 70 -3.01 -12.08 -6.63
CA SER A 70 -1.71 -12.04 -5.98
C SER A 70 -1.77 -12.47 -4.52
N SER A 71 -0.76 -13.22 -4.07
CA SER A 71 -0.59 -13.62 -2.65
C SER A 71 -0.35 -12.43 -1.72
N TRP A 72 -0.06 -11.26 -2.28
CA TRP A 72 0.23 -10.02 -1.58
C TRP A 72 -0.74 -8.93 -2.00
N CYS A 73 -1.11 -8.09 -1.04
CA CYS A 73 -1.94 -6.93 -1.26
C CYS A 73 -1.50 -5.79 -0.34
N ARG A 74 -1.89 -4.57 -0.70
CA ARG A 74 -1.75 -3.39 0.15
C ARG A 74 -3.11 -3.06 0.75
N LEU A 75 -3.09 -2.35 1.88
CA LEU A 75 -4.30 -1.90 2.56
C LEU A 75 -4.35 -0.38 2.54
N PRO A 76 -5.56 0.20 2.51
CA PRO A 76 -5.69 1.63 2.67
C PRO A 76 -5.21 2.01 4.07
N HIS A 77 -4.39 3.06 4.18
CA HIS A 77 -3.84 3.45 5.48
C HIS A 77 -4.95 3.67 6.52
N ALA A 78 -6.10 4.14 6.07
CA ALA A 78 -7.24 4.42 6.92
C ALA A 78 -7.82 3.19 7.67
N VAL A 79 -7.51 1.95 7.28
CA VAL A 79 -7.94 0.74 8.05
C VAL A 79 -6.86 0.21 8.99
N VAL A 80 -5.61 0.63 8.82
CA VAL A 80 -4.47 0.23 9.69
C VAL A 80 -3.99 1.39 10.55
N CYS A 81 -4.58 2.57 10.41
CA CYS A 81 -4.20 3.77 11.15
C CYS A 81 -4.65 3.61 12.61
N PRO A 82 -3.72 3.54 13.59
CA PRO A 82 -4.09 3.38 14.99
C PRO A 82 -4.82 4.59 15.54
N ALA A 83 -4.58 5.79 15.00
CA ALA A 83 -5.32 7.00 15.37
C ALA A 83 -6.81 6.94 15.01
N ARG A 84 -7.22 5.99 14.15
CA ARG A 84 -8.63 5.75 13.80
C ARG A 84 -9.27 4.65 14.64
N ASP A 85 -8.45 3.87 15.36
CA ASP A 85 -8.88 2.84 16.31
C ASP A 85 -9.02 3.41 17.73
N THR A 86 -8.28 4.48 18.05
CA THR A 86 -8.46 5.25 19.28
C THR A 86 -9.75 6.07 19.24
N PRO A 87 -10.75 5.78 20.10
CA PRO A 87 -11.98 6.57 20.24
C PRO A 87 -11.75 7.93 20.93
#